data_AF-A0A2S4ZF74-F1
#
_entry.id   AF-A0A2S4ZF74-F1
#
_cell.length_a   1.000
_cell.length_b   1.000
_cell.length_c   1.000
_cell.angle_alpha   90.00
_cell.angle_beta   90.00
_cell.angle_gamma   90.00
#
_symmetry.space_group_name_H-M   'P 1'
#
loop_
_entity.id
_entity.type
_entity.pdbx_description
1 polymer ?
#
loop_
_entity_poly.entity_id
_entity_poly.type
_entity_poly.pdbx_seq_one_letter_code
_entity_poly.pdbx_strand_id
1 'polypeptide(L)'
;MRRPDGDRGQVSIEFLGMTPLIVLTLVLMWQAVLVGYTFTLAGNAADEAVRAGTAAPRGGARQAACAEAGLKHLSGAWKGGASVQCSPSGYVTADVSLKVPVLFPGVISFPATVHGHAGAVEEVKD
;
A
#
# COMPACT_ATOMS: atom_id res chain seq x y z
N MET A 1 -10.33 -7.51 62.98
CA MET A 1 -10.69 -7.95 61.62
C MET A 1 -10.00 -7.06 60.61
N ARG A 2 -8.99 -7.56 59.87
CA ARG A 2 -8.38 -6.86 58.72
C ARG A 2 -8.89 -7.55 57.45
N ARG A 3 -9.49 -6.80 56.52
CA ARG A 3 -9.93 -7.31 55.23
C ARG A 3 -8.72 -7.44 54.28
N PRO A 4 -8.63 -8.51 53.48
CA PRO A 4 -7.63 -8.61 52.43
C PRO A 4 -8.17 -7.89 51.19
N ASP A 5 -7.82 -6.63 51.00
CA ASP A 5 -8.08 -5.89 49.75
C ASP A 5 -6.98 -6.13 48.67
N GLY A 6 -6.10 -7.13 48.88
CA GLY A 6 -4.93 -7.39 48.03
C GLY A 6 -5.22 -8.07 46.69
N ASP A 7 -6.28 -8.89 46.59
CA ASP A 7 -6.49 -9.76 45.41
C ASP A 7 -7.05 -9.02 44.19
N ARG A 8 -7.71 -7.87 44.36
CA ARG A 8 -8.32 -7.13 43.24
C ARG A 8 -7.31 -6.34 42.40
N GLY A 9 -6.13 -6.03 42.96
CA GLY A 9 -5.09 -5.25 42.27
C GLY A 9 -4.04 -6.10 41.55
N GLN A 10 -3.82 -7.33 42.00
CA GLN A 10 -2.77 -8.20 41.46
C GLN A 10 -3.03 -8.60 40.01
N VAL A 11 -4.27 -8.98 39.69
CA VAL A 11 -4.68 -9.33 38.31
C VAL A 11 -4.53 -8.13 37.37
N SER A 12 -4.79 -6.91 37.86
CA SER A 12 -4.67 -5.69 37.05
C SER A 12 -3.20 -5.34 36.74
N ILE A 13 -2.28 -5.59 37.67
CA ILE A 13 -0.84 -5.36 37.49
C ILE A 13 -0.24 -6.38 36.52
N GLU A 14 -0.64 -7.65 36.60
CA GLU A 14 -0.22 -8.69 35.66
C GLU A 14 -0.69 -8.39 34.23
N PHE A 15 -1.94 -7.94 34.07
CA PHE A 15 -2.47 -7.51 32.78
C PHE A 15 -1.73 -6.30 32.21
N LEU A 16 -1.40 -5.32 33.06
CA LEU A 16 -0.63 -4.14 32.64
C LEU A 16 0.77 -4.52 32.16
N GLY A 17 1.37 -5.57 32.73
CA GLY A 17 2.65 -6.12 32.28
C GLY A 17 2.61 -6.72 30.86
N MET A 18 1.53 -7.40 30.48
CA MET A 18 1.39 -8.00 29.14
C MET A 18 0.83 -7.04 28.09
N THR A 19 0.15 -5.98 28.52
CA THR A 19 -0.49 -4.99 27.63
C THR A 19 0.46 -4.42 26.57
N PRO A 20 1.70 -3.99 26.88
CA PRO A 20 2.64 -3.49 25.88
C PRO A 20 2.95 -4.51 24.79
N LEU A 21 3.12 -5.79 25.15
CA LEU A 21 3.41 -6.87 24.21
C LEU A 21 2.21 -7.15 23.29
N ILE A 22 0.99 -7.13 23.85
CA ILE A 22 -0.24 -7.28 23.08
C ILE A 22 -0.37 -6.13 22.07
N VAL A 23 -0.19 -4.89 22.51
CA VAL A 23 -0.25 -3.70 21.63
C VAL A 23 0.80 -3.80 20.52
N LEU A 24 2.05 -4.15 20.86
CA LEU A 24 3.11 -4.34 19.86
C LEU A 24 2.71 -5.39 18.81
N THR A 25 2.17 -6.52 19.25
CA THR A 25 1.73 -7.60 18.36
C THR A 25 0.61 -7.13 17.44
N LEU A 26 -0.38 -6.41 17.98
CA LEU A 26 -1.47 -5.84 17.19
C LEU A 26 -0.95 -4.82 16.17
N VAL A 27 0.04 -4.00 16.53
CA VAL A 27 0.68 -3.08 15.58
C VAL A 27 1.36 -3.85 14.46
N LEU A 28 2.11 -4.91 14.75
CA LEU A 28 2.78 -5.74 13.74
C LEU A 28 1.79 -6.45 12.83
N MET A 29 0.72 -7.04 13.39
CA MET A 29 -0.37 -7.64 12.61
C MET A 29 -1.02 -6.59 11.69
N TRP A 30 -1.28 -5.39 12.21
CA TRP A 30 -1.82 -4.30 11.42
C TRP A 30 -0.87 -3.88 10.29
N GLN A 31 0.44 -3.79 10.56
CA GLN A 31 1.42 -3.50 9.52
C GLN A 31 1.43 -4.57 8.42
N ALA A 32 1.30 -5.86 8.78
CA ALA A 32 1.19 -6.94 7.80
C ALA A 32 -0.05 -6.79 6.91
N VAL A 33 -1.20 -6.39 7.49
CA VAL A 33 -2.42 -6.08 6.73
C VAL A 33 -2.19 -4.94 5.75
N LEU A 34 -1.53 -3.85 6.17
CA LEU A 34 -1.22 -2.71 5.29
C LEU A 34 -0.29 -3.09 4.13
N VAL A 35 0.70 -3.95 4.38
CA VAL A 35 1.56 -4.49 3.32
C VAL A 35 0.72 -5.26 2.29
N GLY A 36 -0.10 -6.21 2.75
CA GLY A 36 -0.97 -7.00 1.89
C GLY A 36 -1.94 -6.13 1.07
N TYR A 37 -2.55 -5.14 1.71
CA TYR A 37 -3.43 -4.20 1.03
C TYR A 37 -2.69 -3.38 -0.04
N THR A 38 -1.43 -3.01 0.22
CA THR A 38 -0.61 -2.27 -0.75
C THR A 38 -0.27 -3.12 -1.98
N PHE A 39 -0.07 -4.44 -1.83
CA PHE A 39 0.09 -5.35 -2.98
C PHE A 39 -1.15 -5.34 -3.89
N THR A 40 -2.34 -5.49 -3.30
CA THR A 40 -3.60 -5.43 -4.06
C THR A 40 -3.76 -4.08 -4.76
N LEU A 41 -3.44 -2.98 -4.07
CA LEU A 41 -3.55 -1.64 -4.63
C LEU A 41 -2.56 -1.39 -5.78
N ALA A 42 -1.31 -1.84 -5.64
CA ALA A 42 -0.28 -1.71 -6.68
C ALA A 42 -0.65 -2.49 -7.95
N GLY A 43 -1.19 -3.70 -7.79
CA GLY A 43 -1.67 -4.51 -8.92
C GLY A 43 -2.83 -3.83 -9.66
N ASN A 44 -3.87 -3.41 -8.94
CA ASN A 44 -5.01 -2.70 -9.54
C ASN A 44 -4.60 -1.39 -10.23
N ALA A 45 -3.65 -0.66 -9.64
CA ALA A 45 -3.09 0.54 -10.25
C ALA A 45 -2.32 0.24 -11.54
N ALA A 46 -1.55 -0.85 -11.59
CA ALA A 46 -0.82 -1.26 -12.78
C ALA A 46 -1.78 -1.67 -13.91
N ASP A 47 -2.83 -2.44 -13.59
CA ASP A 47 -3.83 -2.85 -14.57
C ASP A 47 -4.56 -1.66 -15.19
N GLU A 48 -5.00 -0.71 -14.37
CA GLU A 48 -5.69 0.49 -14.84
C GLU A 48 -4.76 1.41 -15.65
N ALA A 49 -3.49 1.52 -15.22
CA ALA A 49 -2.46 2.26 -15.96
C ALA A 49 -2.24 1.67 -17.36
N VAL A 50 -2.02 0.36 -17.46
CA VAL A 50 -1.86 -0.33 -18.74
C VAL A 50 -3.07 -0.12 -19.63
N ARG A 51 -4.28 -0.31 -19.11
CA ARG A 51 -5.52 -0.17 -19.87
C ARG A 51 -5.69 1.24 -20.45
N ALA A 52 -5.41 2.28 -19.66
CA ALA A 52 -5.44 3.64 -20.16
C ALA A 52 -4.33 3.89 -21.19
N GLY A 53 -3.14 3.32 -20.97
CA GLY A 53 -2.03 3.40 -21.90
C GLY A 53 -2.32 2.75 -23.25
N THR A 54 -2.95 1.57 -23.29
CA THR A 54 -3.30 0.88 -24.53
C THR A 54 -4.41 1.57 -25.32
N ALA A 55 -5.34 2.25 -24.64
CA ALA A 55 -6.41 3.01 -25.28
C ALA A 55 -5.96 4.40 -25.79
N ALA A 56 -4.83 4.91 -25.30
CA ALA A 56 -4.33 6.23 -25.66
C ALA A 56 -3.60 6.24 -27.03
N PRO A 57 -3.71 7.35 -27.81
CA PRO A 57 -2.97 7.52 -29.06
C PRO A 57 -1.45 7.35 -28.88
N ARG A 58 -0.79 6.85 -29.92
CA ARG A 58 0.68 6.70 -29.94
C ARG A 58 1.38 8.05 -29.74
N GLY A 59 2.51 8.04 -29.03
CA GLY A 59 3.30 9.23 -28.72
C GLY A 59 3.18 9.69 -27.26
N GLY A 60 3.49 10.97 -27.00
CA GLY A 60 3.61 11.50 -25.63
C GLY A 60 2.33 11.47 -24.78
N ALA A 61 1.15 11.42 -25.41
CA ALA A 61 -0.13 11.35 -24.70
C ALA A 61 -0.34 10.02 -23.94
N ARG A 62 0.27 8.92 -24.41
CA ARG A 62 0.16 7.60 -23.79
C ARG A 62 0.75 7.55 -22.39
N GLN A 63 1.95 8.11 -22.21
CA GLN A 63 2.60 8.12 -20.90
C GLN A 63 1.80 8.93 -19.89
N ALA A 64 1.25 10.08 -20.31
CA ALA A 64 0.42 10.91 -19.46
C ALA A 64 -0.87 10.18 -19.03
N ALA A 65 -1.59 9.57 -19.98
CA ALA A 65 -2.81 8.82 -19.68
C ALA A 65 -2.56 7.62 -18.76
N CYS A 66 -1.47 6.88 -19.01
CA CYS A 66 -1.07 5.74 -18.20
C CYS A 66 -0.73 6.14 -16.76
N ALA A 67 0.11 7.18 -16.60
CA ALA A 67 0.50 7.68 -15.28
C ALA A 67 -0.69 8.27 -14.51
N GLU A 68 -1.55 9.03 -15.18
CA GLU A 68 -2.76 9.59 -14.56
C GLU A 68 -3.70 8.50 -14.06
N ALA A 69 -3.98 7.49 -14.90
CA ALA A 69 -4.87 6.39 -14.56
C ALA A 69 -4.34 5.55 -13.39
N GLY A 70 -3.05 5.21 -13.39
CA GLY A 70 -2.42 4.46 -12.29
C GLY A 70 -2.43 5.20 -10.96
N LEU A 71 -2.44 6.54 -10.97
CA LEU A 71 -2.47 7.37 -9.76
C LEU A 71 -3.87 7.82 -9.34
N LYS A 72 -4.87 7.66 -10.21
CA LYS A 72 -6.23 8.22 -10.05
C LYS A 72 -6.94 7.72 -8.80
N HIS A 73 -6.83 6.43 -8.52
CA HIS A 73 -7.54 5.75 -7.44
C HIS A 73 -6.71 5.57 -6.17
N LEU A 74 -5.47 6.07 -6.16
CA LEU A 74 -4.63 6.06 -4.97
C LEU A 74 -5.05 7.18 -4.03
N SER A 75 -5.31 6.83 -2.76
CA SER A 75 -5.50 7.84 -1.71
C SER A 75 -4.18 8.53 -1.38
N GLY A 76 -4.25 9.68 -0.71
CA GLY A 76 -3.08 10.51 -0.40
C GLY A 76 -1.95 9.76 0.32
N ALA A 77 -2.29 8.77 1.15
CA ALA A 77 -1.33 7.97 1.92
C ALA A 77 -0.39 7.11 1.04
N TRP A 78 -0.81 6.74 -0.17
CA TRP A 78 0.02 5.99 -1.12
C TRP A 78 0.49 6.86 -2.30
N LYS A 79 -0.35 7.81 -2.73
CA LYS A 79 -0.09 8.65 -3.91
C LYS A 79 1.20 9.47 -3.80
N GLY A 80 1.53 9.99 -2.62
CA GLY A 80 2.72 10.83 -2.41
C GLY A 80 4.05 10.09 -2.55
N GLY A 81 4.05 8.76 -2.49
CA GLY A 81 5.23 7.92 -2.68
C GLY A 81 5.16 7.01 -3.90
N ALA A 82 4.15 7.20 -4.76
CA ALA A 82 3.89 6.34 -5.89
C ALA A 82 4.72 6.74 -7.12
N SER A 83 5.21 5.75 -7.87
CA SER A 83 5.80 5.98 -9.20
C SER A 83 5.17 5.04 -10.21
N VAL A 84 4.77 5.58 -11.37
CA VAL A 84 4.21 4.81 -12.49
C VAL A 84 5.11 5.00 -13.71
N GLN A 85 5.63 3.90 -14.25
CA GLN A 85 6.43 3.91 -15.49
C GLN A 85 5.71 3.07 -16.53
N CYS A 86 5.54 3.60 -17.74
CA CYS A 86 4.90 2.86 -18.81
C CYS A 86 5.79 2.83 -20.05
N SER A 87 5.94 1.65 -20.65
CA SER A 87 6.80 1.46 -21.81
C SER A 87 6.00 0.88 -22.97
N PRO A 88 6.01 1.52 -24.14
CA PRO A 88 5.47 0.95 -25.36
C PRO A 88 6.58 0.18 -26.12
N SER A 89 6.58 -1.15 -26.03
CA SER A 89 7.49 -2.02 -26.79
C SER A 89 6.74 -3.20 -27.40
N GLY A 90 5.88 -2.93 -28.38
CA GLY A 90 4.95 -3.92 -28.96
C GLY A 90 3.76 -4.28 -28.04
N TYR A 91 3.95 -4.14 -26.73
CA TYR A 91 2.97 -4.18 -25.66
C TYR A 91 3.12 -2.89 -24.83
N VAL A 92 2.06 -2.47 -24.16
CA VAL A 92 2.11 -1.41 -23.14
C VAL A 92 2.30 -2.09 -21.79
N THR A 93 3.40 -1.80 -21.12
CA THR A 93 3.62 -2.22 -19.72
C THR A 93 3.39 -1.06 -18.77
N ALA A 94 3.01 -1.35 -17.52
CA ALA A 94 3.01 -0.39 -16.42
C ALA A 94 3.63 -1.00 -15.16
N ASP A 95 4.60 -0.28 -14.61
CA ASP A 95 5.25 -0.58 -13.34
C ASP A 95 4.83 0.45 -12.31
N VAL A 96 4.11 0.00 -11.27
CA VAL A 96 3.64 0.84 -10.18
C VAL A 96 4.38 0.47 -8.90
N SER A 97 5.10 1.43 -8.32
CA SER A 97 5.76 1.26 -7.03
C SER A 97 5.01 2.08 -5.98
N LEU A 98 4.56 1.45 -4.89
CA LEU A 98 3.85 2.08 -3.79
C LEU A 98 4.61 1.90 -2.48
N LYS A 99 4.70 2.96 -1.67
CA LYS A 99 5.23 2.87 -0.30
C LYS A 99 4.12 2.45 0.65
N VAL A 100 4.42 1.47 1.52
CA VAL A 100 3.47 1.04 2.56
C VAL A 100 3.41 2.12 3.64
N PRO A 101 2.22 2.68 3.96
CA PRO A 101 2.11 3.67 5.02
C PRO A 101 2.32 3.04 6.39
N VAL A 102 2.94 3.80 7.30
CA VAL A 102 3.11 3.40 8.70
C VAL A 102 1.94 3.87 9.55
N LEU A 103 1.57 3.09 10.57
CA LEU A 103 0.46 3.44 11.47
C LEU A 103 0.80 4.61 12.41
N PHE A 104 2.06 4.71 12.85
CA PHE A 104 2.55 5.78 13.73
C PHE A 104 3.72 6.53 13.08
N PRO A 105 3.45 7.42 12.10
CA PRO A 105 4.48 8.21 11.46
C PRO A 105 5.17 9.11 12.48
N GLY A 106 6.49 8.93 12.66
CA GLY A 106 7.33 9.68 13.60
C GLY A 106 7.91 8.86 14.77
N VAL A 107 7.36 7.67 15.04
CA VAL A 107 7.91 6.74 16.05
C VAL A 107 8.72 5.62 15.38
N ILE A 108 8.28 5.15 14.21
CA ILE A 108 8.90 4.05 13.46
C ILE A 108 8.90 4.41 11.97
N SER A 109 10.05 4.28 11.31
CA SER A 109 10.17 4.34 9.85
C SER A 109 10.15 2.94 9.26
N PHE A 110 9.20 2.63 8.37
CA PHE A 110 9.13 1.34 7.68
C PHE A 110 9.48 1.51 6.19
N PRO A 111 10.61 0.94 5.72
CA PRO A 111 11.10 1.19 4.35
C PRO A 111 10.56 0.17 3.32
N ALA A 112 9.37 -0.40 3.50
CA ALA A 112 8.84 -1.36 2.52
C ALA A 112 8.18 -0.65 1.33
N THR A 113 8.70 -0.92 0.14
CA THR A 113 8.09 -0.55 -1.13
C THR A 113 7.55 -1.81 -1.79
N VAL A 114 6.33 -1.72 -2.30
CA VAL A 114 5.65 -2.80 -3.00
C VAL A 114 5.52 -2.44 -4.47
N HIS A 115 5.76 -3.41 -5.34
CA HIS A 115 5.74 -3.24 -6.79
C HIS A 115 4.58 -4.03 -7.39
N GLY A 116 3.81 -3.39 -8.27
CA GLY A 116 2.83 -4.00 -9.15
C GLY A 116 3.29 -3.84 -10.60
N HIS A 117 3.18 -4.91 -11.39
CA HIS A 117 3.56 -4.91 -12.79
C HIS A 117 2.41 -5.50 -13.62
N ALA A 118 2.07 -4.83 -14.72
CA ALA A 118 1.08 -5.31 -15.68
C ALA A 118 1.55 -5.03 -17.11
N GLY A 119 1.06 -5.81 -18.08
CA GLY A 119 1.32 -5.57 -19.50
C GLY A 119 0.18 -6.06 -20.39
N ALA A 120 -0.16 -5.29 -21.42
CA ALA A 120 -1.21 -5.64 -22.38
C ALA A 120 -0.86 -5.23 -23.82
N VAL A 121 -1.52 -5.86 -24.79
CA VAL A 121 -1.39 -5.54 -26.22
C VAL A 121 -2.01 -4.17 -26.50
N GLU A 122 -1.47 -3.45 -27.48
CA GLU A 122 -2.02 -2.17 -27.93
C GLU A 122 -3.41 -2.36 -28.58
N GLU A 123 -4.41 -1.60 -28.11
CA GLU A 123 -5.82 -1.70 -28.54
C GLU A 123 -6.21 -0.61 -29.57
N VAL A 124 -5.30 0.33 -29.88
CA VAL A 124 -5.59 1.40 -30.85
C VAL A 124 -5.74 0.81 -32.25
N LYS A 125 -6.97 0.83 -32.76
CA LYS A 125 -7.25 0.69 -34.20
C LYS A 125 -7.00 2.04 -34.86
N ASP A 126 -6.11 2.03 -35.86
CA ASP A 126 -5.92 3.16 -36.78
C ASP A 126 -7.23 3.52 -37.51
#